data_AF-A0A941V119-F1
#
_entry.id   AF-A0A941V119-F1
#
_cell.length_a   1.000
_cell.length_b   1.000
_cell.length_c   1.000
_cell.angle_alpha   90.00
_cell.angle_beta   90.00
_cell.angle_gamma   90.00
#
_symmetry.space_group_name_H-M   'P 1'
#
loop_
_entity.id
_entity.type
_entity.pdbx_description
1 polymer ?
#
loop_
_entity_poly.entity_id
_entity_poly.type
_entity_poly.pdbx_seq_one_letter_code
_entity_poly.pdbx_strand_id
1 'polypeptide(L)'
;MDSLIAFYQKNMAASVMAMLLLPIAGALIYGSLKSFWQKKKAKQHSIAIYEYLVASAGNPNAATTDEIAKALSIPRNDVIELCSNHPQIVDAGKRQRSWKLKAAEEDAAEAEQQRKKKN
;
A
#
# COMPACT_ATOMS: atom_id res chain seq x y z
N MET A 1 -32.13 45.89 12.98
CA MET A 1 -31.67 44.89 11.99
C MET A 1 -30.72 45.50 10.95
N ASP A 2 -30.51 46.82 10.99
CA ASP A 2 -29.77 47.60 9.98
C ASP A 2 -28.24 47.49 10.07
N SER A 3 -27.69 47.11 11.23
CA SER A 3 -26.23 47.01 11.43
C SER A 3 -25.59 45.81 10.73
N LEU A 4 -26.31 44.69 10.57
CA LEU A 4 -25.83 43.50 9.86
C LEU A 4 -25.77 43.74 8.35
N ILE A 5 -26.75 44.47 7.81
CA ILE A 5 -26.84 44.78 6.37
C ILE A 5 -25.75 45.78 5.97
N ALA A 6 -25.49 46.79 6.80
CA ALA A 6 -24.41 47.75 6.57
C ALA A 6 -23.01 47.11 6.65
N PHE A 7 -22.82 46.13 7.54
CA PHE A 7 -21.58 45.36 7.62
C PHE A 7 -21.38 44.46 6.39
N TYR A 8 -22.46 43.85 5.88
CA TYR A 8 -22.44 43.05 4.66
C TYR A 8 -22.15 43.89 3.41
N GLN A 9 -22.72 45.10 3.28
CA GLN A 9 -22.43 45.98 2.14
C GLN A 9 -20.97 46.45 2.11
N LYS A 10 -20.38 46.75 3.28
CA LYS A 10 -18.99 47.20 3.37
C LYS A 10 -17.97 46.10 3.04
N ASN A 11 -18.36 44.85 3.24
CA ASN A 11 -17.54 43.66 3.03
C ASN A 11 -18.07 42.74 1.91
N MET A 12 -18.98 43.24 1.05
CA MET A 12 -19.65 42.43 0.00
C MET A 12 -18.64 41.77 -0.93
N ALA A 13 -17.58 42.49 -1.29
CA ALA A 13 -16.49 41.93 -2.08
C ALA A 13 -15.75 40.79 -1.36
N ALA A 14 -15.50 40.92 -0.05
CA ALA A 14 -14.85 39.90 0.75
C ALA A 14 -15.74 38.67 0.99
N SER A 15 -17.05 38.86 1.17
CA SER A 15 -17.99 37.73 1.33
C SER A 15 -18.18 36.96 0.03
N VAL A 16 -18.26 37.66 -1.11
CA VAL A 16 -18.33 37.03 -2.45
C VAL A 16 -17.03 36.28 -2.76
N MET A 17 -15.87 36.86 -2.46
CA MET A 17 -14.57 36.19 -2.57
C MET A 17 -14.50 34.95 -1.67
N ALA A 18 -14.94 35.02 -0.42
CA ALA A 18 -14.96 33.87 0.49
C ALA A 18 -15.90 32.75 -0.01
N MET A 19 -17.05 33.11 -0.61
CA MET A 19 -18.00 32.15 -1.18
C MET A 19 -17.43 31.43 -2.41
N LEU A 20 -16.64 32.13 -3.24
CA LEU A 20 -15.93 31.54 -4.38
C LEU A 20 -14.77 30.62 -3.97
N LEU A 21 -14.13 30.90 -2.84
CA LEU A 21 -12.98 30.13 -2.35
C LEU A 21 -13.38 28.90 -1.52
N LEU A 22 -14.57 28.86 -0.94
CA LEU A 22 -15.11 27.71 -0.20
C LEU A 22 -15.06 26.37 -0.98
N PRO A 23 -15.49 26.28 -2.25
CA PRO A 23 -15.38 25.03 -3.01
C PRO A 23 -13.93 24.61 -3.26
N ILE A 24 -13.00 25.56 -3.43
CA ILE A 24 -11.57 25.27 -3.62
C ILE A 24 -10.96 24.74 -2.32
N ALA A 25 -11.27 25.36 -1.19
CA ALA A 25 -10.84 24.88 0.13
C ALA A 25 -11.39 23.47 0.42
N GLY A 26 -12.66 23.21 0.08
CA GLY A 26 -13.27 21.89 0.21
C GLY A 26 -12.58 20.81 -0.63
N ALA A 27 -12.21 21.13 -1.87
CA ALA A 27 -11.49 20.22 -2.75
C ALA A 27 -10.08 19.86 -2.24
N LEU A 28 -9.36 20.84 -1.67
CA LEU A 28 -8.02 20.62 -1.09
C LEU A 28 -8.06 19.73 0.17
N ILE A 29 -9.08 19.89 1.01
CA ILE A 29 -9.31 19.04 2.17
C ILE A 29 -9.65 17.61 1.72
N TYR A 30 -10.55 17.45 0.75
CA TYR A 30 -10.94 16.12 0.26
C TYR A 30 -9.78 15.36 -0.39
N GLY A 31 -8.97 16.04 -1.20
CA GLY A 31 -7.79 15.45 -1.84
C GLY A 31 -6.71 15.00 -0.84
N SER A 32 -6.46 15.81 0.20
CA SER A 32 -5.45 15.49 1.22
C SER A 32 -5.86 14.30 2.10
N LEU A 33 -7.13 14.22 2.50
CA LEU A 33 -7.68 13.06 3.22
C LEU A 33 -7.52 11.78 2.39
N LYS A 34 -7.95 11.78 1.12
CA LYS A 34 -7.86 10.60 0.24
C LYS A 34 -6.42 10.08 0.11
N SER A 35 -5.44 10.98 -0.03
CA SER A 35 -4.02 10.63 -0.14
C SER A 35 -3.48 9.97 1.13
N PHE A 36 -3.92 10.44 2.30
CA PHE A 36 -3.53 9.84 3.59
C PHE A 36 -4.11 8.43 3.77
N TRP A 37 -5.36 8.21 3.40
CA TRP A 37 -6.00 6.89 3.46
C TRP A 37 -5.33 5.87 2.52
N GLN A 38 -4.95 6.29 1.31
CA GLN A 38 -4.22 5.43 0.36
C GLN A 38 -2.85 5.02 0.92
N LYS A 39 -2.09 5.96 1.48
CA LYS A 39 -0.79 5.66 2.12
C LYS A 39 -0.95 4.71 3.30
N LYS A 40 -1.97 4.90 4.13
CA LYS A 40 -2.25 4.01 5.26
C LYS A 40 -2.64 2.60 4.81
N LYS A 41 -3.49 2.51 3.77
CA LYS A 41 -3.93 1.25 3.18
C LYS A 41 -2.76 0.48 2.56
N ALA A 42 -1.88 1.14 1.80
CA ALA A 42 -0.69 0.53 1.23
C ALA A 42 0.25 -0.05 2.31
N LYS A 43 0.46 0.67 3.43
CA LYS A 43 1.23 0.15 4.56
C LYS A 43 0.59 -1.08 5.20
N GLN A 44 -0.72 -1.06 5.43
CA GLN A 44 -1.44 -2.21 6.00
C GLN A 44 -1.39 -3.42 5.07
N HIS A 45 -1.58 -3.21 3.77
CA HIS A 45 -1.48 -4.27 2.76
C HIS A 45 -0.06 -4.85 2.72
N SER A 46 0.99 -4.01 2.76
CA SER A 46 2.37 -4.46 2.81
C SER A 46 2.66 -5.35 4.01
N ILE A 47 2.17 -4.98 5.19
CA ILE A 47 2.35 -5.76 6.43
C ILE A 47 1.62 -7.09 6.32
N ALA A 48 0.37 -7.09 5.85
CA ALA A 48 -0.42 -8.30 5.70
C ALA A 48 0.20 -9.29 4.70
N ILE A 49 0.79 -8.79 3.60
CA ILE A 49 1.54 -9.61 2.64
C ILE A 49 2.76 -10.25 3.30
N TYR A 50 3.52 -9.46 4.07
CA TYR A 50 4.68 -9.98 4.80
C TYR A 50 4.29 -11.04 5.82
N GLU A 51 3.29 -10.78 6.66
CA GLU A 51 2.79 -11.74 7.66
C GLU A 51 2.26 -13.02 7.02
N TYR A 52 1.56 -12.90 5.88
CA TYR A 52 1.11 -14.05 5.12
C TYR A 52 2.28 -14.90 4.61
N LEU A 53 3.34 -14.27 4.11
CA LEU A 53 4.56 -14.95 3.67
C LEU A 53 5.34 -15.56 4.84
N VAL A 54 5.35 -14.92 6.02
CA VAL A 54 5.95 -15.48 7.26
C VAL A 54 5.18 -16.71 7.71
N ALA A 55 3.85 -16.64 7.75
CA ALA A 55 3.00 -17.79 8.10
C ALA A 55 3.15 -18.92 7.06
N SER A 56 3.35 -18.56 5.80
CA SER A 56 3.57 -19.51 4.70
C SER A 56 5.04 -19.95 4.58
N ALA A 57 5.97 -19.43 5.38
CA ALA A 57 7.39 -19.78 5.32
C ALA A 57 7.66 -21.25 5.68
N GLY A 58 6.73 -21.91 6.38
CA GLY A 58 6.75 -23.36 6.60
C GLY A 58 6.43 -24.19 5.35
N ASN A 59 6.00 -23.56 4.26
CA ASN A 59 5.72 -24.22 2.99
C ASN A 59 6.93 -24.03 2.05
N PRO A 60 7.56 -25.11 1.56
CA PRO A 60 8.76 -25.02 0.71
C PRO A 60 8.51 -24.34 -0.65
N ASN A 61 7.25 -24.11 -1.02
CA ASN A 61 6.87 -23.46 -2.26
C ASN A 61 6.66 -21.95 -2.05
N ALA A 62 7.17 -21.15 -2.99
CA ALA A 62 6.91 -19.72 -3.02
C ALA A 62 5.43 -19.42 -3.31
N ALA A 63 4.86 -18.43 -2.61
CA ALA A 63 3.45 -18.07 -2.76
C ALA A 63 3.25 -17.25 -4.04
N THR A 64 2.29 -17.64 -4.86
CA THR A 64 2.00 -16.93 -6.11
C THR A 64 1.29 -15.60 -5.83
N THR A 65 1.44 -14.64 -6.74
CA THR A 65 0.68 -13.38 -6.67
C THR A 65 -0.83 -13.61 -6.58
N ASP A 66 -1.36 -14.64 -7.25
CA ASP A 66 -2.79 -14.97 -7.22
C ASP A 66 -3.25 -15.50 -5.85
N GLU A 67 -2.44 -16.34 -5.20
CA GLU A 67 -2.74 -16.85 -3.86
C GLU A 67 -2.76 -15.72 -2.83
N ILE A 68 -1.76 -14.84 -2.86
CA ILE A 68 -1.67 -13.68 -1.97
C ILE A 68 -2.85 -12.72 -2.21
N ALA A 69 -3.16 -12.42 -3.47
CA ALA A 69 -4.26 -11.54 -3.84
C ALA A 69 -5.62 -12.10 -3.36
N LYS A 70 -5.84 -13.41 -3.51
CA LYS A 70 -7.07 -14.07 -3.07
C LYS A 70 -7.16 -14.16 -1.55
N ALA A 71 -6.07 -14.49 -0.86
CA ALA A 71 -6.05 -14.62 0.59
C ALA A 71 -6.30 -13.28 1.31
N LEU A 72 -5.69 -12.20 0.79
CA LEU A 72 -5.75 -10.88 1.43
C LEU A 72 -6.81 -9.96 0.81
N SER A 73 -7.51 -10.41 -0.24
CA SER A 73 -8.45 -9.58 -1.03
C SER A 73 -7.81 -8.28 -1.55
N ILE A 74 -6.54 -8.37 -1.96
CA ILE A 74 -5.75 -7.25 -2.49
C ILE A 74 -5.66 -7.39 -4.02
N PRO A 75 -5.76 -6.29 -4.79
CA PRO A 75 -5.54 -6.32 -6.23
C PRO A 75 -4.17 -6.90 -6.60
N ARG A 76 -4.09 -7.73 -7.64
CA ARG A 76 -2.82 -8.34 -8.09
C ARG A 76 -1.72 -7.32 -8.36
N ASN A 77 -2.08 -6.16 -8.93
CA ASN A 77 -1.13 -5.09 -9.22
C ASN A 77 -0.52 -4.51 -7.94
N ASP A 78 -1.35 -4.29 -6.91
CA ASP A 78 -0.89 -3.80 -5.61
C ASP A 78 0.01 -4.84 -4.95
N VAL A 79 -0.32 -6.13 -5.01
CA VAL A 79 0.55 -7.20 -4.47
C VAL A 79 1.92 -7.17 -5.16
N ILE A 80 1.95 -7.10 -6.48
CA ILE A 80 3.18 -7.01 -7.25
C ILE A 80 4.01 -5.80 -6.83
N GLU A 81 3.40 -4.63 -6.77
CA GLU A 81 4.09 -3.37 -6.43
C GLU A 81 4.62 -3.41 -5.01
N LEU A 82 3.80 -3.86 -4.05
CA LEU A 82 4.18 -3.95 -2.64
C LEU A 82 5.28 -4.99 -2.42
N CYS A 83 5.18 -6.18 -3.03
CA CYS A 83 6.23 -7.20 -2.94
C CYS A 83 7.55 -6.72 -3.57
N SER A 84 7.48 -6.07 -4.74
CA SER A 84 8.69 -5.58 -5.44
C SER A 84 9.42 -4.48 -4.67
N ASN A 85 8.67 -3.68 -3.90
CA ASN A 85 9.21 -2.59 -3.09
C ASN A 85 9.59 -3.02 -1.65
N HIS A 86 9.33 -4.28 -1.27
CA HIS A 86 9.57 -4.74 0.09
C HIS A 86 11.02 -5.23 0.28
N PRO A 87 11.74 -4.78 1.33
CA PRO A 87 13.17 -5.10 1.50
C PRO A 87 13.46 -6.57 1.83
N GLN A 88 12.45 -7.31 2.31
CA GLN A 88 12.60 -8.70 2.79
C GLN A 88 11.89 -9.74 1.91
N ILE A 89 11.18 -9.31 0.86
CA ILE A 89 10.48 -10.20 -0.06
C ILE A 89 11.28 -10.23 -1.36
N VAL A 90 11.45 -11.42 -1.91
CA VAL A 90 12.18 -11.64 -3.16
C VAL A 90 11.32 -12.44 -4.13
N ASP A 91 11.50 -12.18 -5.42
CA ASP A 91 10.86 -12.96 -6.47
C ASP A 91 11.56 -14.32 -6.57
N ALA A 92 10.78 -15.38 -6.36
CA ALA A 92 11.24 -16.76 -6.39
C ALA A 92 11.22 -17.38 -7.79
N GLY A 93 10.64 -16.73 -8.81
CA GLY A 93 10.44 -17.38 -10.10
C GLY A 93 9.97 -16.49 -11.25
N LYS A 94 10.65 -16.63 -12.40
CA LYS A 94 10.34 -15.92 -13.67
C LYS A 94 8.97 -16.27 -14.29
N ARG A 95 8.36 -17.39 -13.91
CA ARG A 95 7.04 -17.83 -14.41
C ARG A 95 6.05 -17.82 -13.26
N GLN A 96 4.98 -17.03 -13.41
CA GLN A 96 3.88 -16.78 -12.46
C GLN A 96 4.11 -15.79 -11.29
N ARG A 97 5.26 -15.09 -11.21
CA ARG A 97 5.55 -14.08 -10.15
C ARG A 97 5.19 -14.62 -8.76
N SER A 98 6.02 -15.55 -8.31
CA SER A 98 5.94 -16.16 -7.00
C SER A 98 6.88 -15.44 -6.04
N TRP A 99 6.42 -15.18 -4.82
CA TRP A 99 7.13 -14.39 -3.82
C TRP A 99 7.53 -15.28 -2.63
N LYS A 100 8.74 -15.06 -2.13
CA LYS A 100 9.25 -15.73 -0.92
C LYS A 100 9.98 -14.72 -0.03
N LEU A 101 10.19 -15.08 1.22
CA LEU A 101 11.01 -14.30 2.13
C LEU A 101 12.50 -14.54 1.85
N LYS A 102 13.31 -13.49 1.95
CA LYS A 102 14.76 -13.57 1.74
C LYS A 102 15.45 -14.56 2.69
N ALA A 103 15.03 -14.60 3.95
CA ALA A 103 15.58 -15.54 4.94
C ALA A 103 15.37 -17.00 4.52
N ALA A 104 14.20 -17.33 3.96
CA ALA A 104 13.91 -18.68 3.47
C ALA A 104 14.75 -19.07 2.25
N GLU A 105 15.27 -18.10 1.48
CA GLU A 105 16.19 -18.36 0.37
C GLU A 105 17.61 -18.72 0.84
N GLU A 106 18.09 -18.04 1.89
CA GLU A 106 19.39 -18.33 2.49
C GLU A 106 19.40 -19.74 3.11
N ASP A 107 18.35 -20.10 3.85
CA ASP A 107 18.19 -21.44 4.44
C ASP A 107 18.09 -22.54 3.36
N ALA A 108 17.36 -22.29 2.28
CA ALA A 108 17.23 -23.24 1.17
C ALA A 108 18.56 -23.44 0.41
N ALA A 109 19.32 -22.37 0.20
CA ALA A 109 20.62 -22.43 -0.44
C ALA A 109 21.64 -23.21 0.40
N GLU A 110 21.64 -23.04 1.71
CA GLU A 110 22.49 -23.81 2.64
C GLU A 110 22.11 -25.29 2.65
N ALA A 111 20.82 -25.61 2.70
CA ALA A 111 20.33 -26.98 2.64
C ALA A 111 20.72 -27.68 1.32
N GLU A 112 20.70 -26.96 0.19
CA GLU A 112 21.10 -27.50 -1.11
C GLU A 112 22.63 -27.72 -1.21
N GLN A 113 23.43 -26.80 -0.66
CA GLN A 113 24.88 -26.98 -0.59
C GLN A 113 25.30 -28.16 0.29
N GLN A 114 24.61 -28.38 1.41
CA GLN A 114 24.88 -29.53 2.28
C GLN A 114 24.51 -30.86 1.62
N ARG A 115 23.44 -30.90 0.81
CA ARG A 115 23.11 -32.08 -0.01
C ARG A 115 24.17 -32.39 -1.06
N LYS A 116 24.70 -31.36 -1.75
CA LYS A 116 25.75 -31.53 -2.76
C LYS A 116 27.11 -31.95 -2.19
N LYS A 117 27.38 -31.69 -0.90
CA LYS A 117 28.61 -32.14 -0.21
C LYS A 117 28.53 -33.57 0.34
N LYS A 118 27.34 -34.18 0.39
CA LYS A 118 27.11 -35.54 0.92
C LYS A 118 27.00 -36.63 -0.16
N ASN A 119 27.00 -36.23 -1.43
CA ASN A 119 27.17 -37.11 -2.60
C ASN A 119 28.58 -36.92 -3.17
#